data_AF-A0A086QIS0-F1
#
_entry.id   AF-A0A086QIS0-F1
#
_cell.length_a   1.000
_cell.length_b   1.000
_cell.length_c   1.000
_cell.angle_alpha   90.00
_cell.angle_beta   90.00
_cell.angle_gamma   90.00
#
_symmetry.space_group_name_H-M   'P 1'
#
loop_
_entity.id
_entity.type
_entity.pdbx_description
1 polymer ?
#
loop_
_entity_poly.entity_id
_entity_poly.type
_entity_poly.pdbx_seq_one_letter_code
_entity_poly.pdbx_strand_id
1 'polypeptide(L)'
;MPSNVPATERPPASRELSSSPPSSSSSSSSSSPSSSSSSSASPSPSFVEDSWRRHLEDAKEVAWRRRVRLRVLGGGPDGTEAVPKKGEGREKSIARLQKAVNRVKKITETDKEAILSELSRLNVSLFLSEITDSICELDFKLADVRAVVEVCAALHGTYPSFSSLLQQSLEKQIRATVESASAFVSAASSLPVSSSHAASSSPPSFASLSPNLVVILPQDLSGKHTALTQRLRLLTRLVAELFLTSLLKEASLLPLLQFLTSPYAASAVPPGAGLSVSRVSSSTSLALASSLSFLLSRFAVLSSLSRKAASQLFAASGEKTRVFQSLCETLQNARDADDASDAQQQKPRREGHGMDKQDGQTERETENQTEQEAEKETARGPSEVDAEQGENVEKYPENLGRALRELMKELGVTEEDLAAAAFDEEEECFMETRKKTSVLLRHFYLSSASLGANDLHQQLIMQEQHNMQMVVNRGQVDAEANSQFLQLRGRLNTFLLHAQAIADAIQESPVDMQ
;
A
#
# COMPACT_ATOMS: atom_id res chain seq x y z
N MET A 1 -42.81 23.99 -43.04
CA MET A 1 -43.65 24.14 -44.25
C MET A 1 -43.65 25.61 -44.63
N PRO A 2 -43.46 25.99 -45.91
CA PRO A 2 -43.28 25.15 -47.09
C PRO A 2 -41.81 25.03 -47.54
N SER A 3 -41.59 24.24 -48.60
CA SER A 3 -40.30 23.94 -49.24
C SER A 3 -40.05 24.82 -50.46
N ASN A 4 -38.79 24.96 -50.91
CA ASN A 4 -38.45 24.72 -52.32
C ASN A 4 -36.93 24.56 -52.57
N VAL A 5 -36.62 23.86 -53.66
CA VAL A 5 -35.34 23.27 -54.10
C VAL A 5 -35.39 23.24 -55.66
N PRO A 6 -34.31 23.05 -56.45
CA PRO A 6 -32.92 23.55 -56.42
C PRO A 6 -32.61 24.41 -57.67
N ALA A 7 -31.33 24.74 -57.91
CA ALA A 7 -30.79 24.92 -59.27
C ALA A 7 -29.42 24.23 -59.40
N THR A 8 -29.24 23.51 -60.50
CA THR A 8 -28.08 22.67 -60.82
C THR A 8 -27.19 23.38 -61.83
N GLU A 9 -25.84 23.31 -61.71
CA GLU A 9 -24.95 23.09 -62.87
C GLU A 9 -23.50 22.77 -62.48
N ARG A 10 -22.69 22.34 -63.46
CA ARG A 10 -21.44 21.57 -63.31
C ARG A 10 -20.43 22.00 -64.41
N PRO A 11 -19.27 21.32 -64.54
CA PRO A 11 -17.90 21.72 -64.16
C PRO A 11 -17.16 22.55 -65.24
N PRO A 12 -15.80 22.68 -65.20
CA PRO A 12 -15.01 21.78 -66.08
C PRO A 12 -13.61 21.32 -65.60
N ALA A 13 -13.27 20.12 -66.11
CA ALA A 13 -11.97 19.54 -66.50
C ALA A 13 -10.59 20.01 -65.96
N SER A 14 -9.93 19.02 -65.34
CA SER A 14 -8.50 18.62 -65.33
C SER A 14 -7.48 19.27 -66.28
N ARG A 15 -6.24 19.44 -65.77
CA ARG A 15 -5.01 19.09 -66.51
C ARG A 15 -3.85 18.72 -65.58
N GLU A 16 -3.07 17.73 -65.97
CA GLU A 16 -1.92 17.18 -65.23
C GLU A 16 -0.66 18.03 -65.39
N LEU A 17 0.33 17.87 -64.49
CA LEU A 17 1.75 17.75 -64.82
C LEU A 17 2.56 17.15 -63.66
N SER A 18 3.67 16.49 -63.98
CA SER A 18 4.42 15.55 -63.13
C SER A 18 5.67 16.14 -62.47
N SER A 19 6.07 15.61 -61.30
CA SER A 19 7.47 15.21 -60.99
C SER A 19 7.66 14.71 -59.54
N SER A 20 8.11 13.47 -59.40
CA SER A 20 8.89 12.95 -58.24
C SER A 20 10.38 13.28 -58.47
N PRO A 21 11.40 12.86 -57.67
CA PRO A 21 11.45 12.09 -56.40
C PRO A 21 12.40 12.83 -55.37
N PRO A 22 13.12 12.23 -54.39
CA PRO A 22 13.20 10.82 -53.98
C PRO A 22 13.14 10.47 -52.48
N SER A 23 12.85 9.19 -52.28
CA SER A 23 13.08 8.37 -51.09
C SER A 23 14.56 8.18 -50.76
N SER A 24 14.90 8.17 -49.46
CA SER A 24 16.16 7.63 -48.94
C SER A 24 15.92 6.34 -48.14
N SER A 25 16.49 5.24 -48.61
CA SER A 25 16.48 3.93 -47.96
C SER A 25 17.70 3.73 -47.06
N SER A 26 17.48 3.28 -45.83
CA SER A 26 18.51 2.70 -44.94
C SER A 26 17.85 1.64 -44.05
N SER A 27 17.83 0.38 -44.47
CA SER A 27 18.88 -0.62 -44.21
C SER A 27 18.90 -1.07 -42.74
N SER A 28 18.38 -2.26 -42.52
CA SER A 28 18.43 -3.01 -41.27
C SER A 28 19.88 -3.28 -40.82
N SER A 29 20.21 -2.91 -39.58
CA SER A 29 21.37 -3.42 -38.86
C SER A 29 20.93 -4.01 -37.52
N SER A 30 20.89 -5.34 -37.45
CA SER A 30 20.67 -6.08 -36.21
C SER A 30 21.90 -5.99 -35.32
N SER A 31 21.75 -5.43 -34.12
CA SER A 31 22.77 -5.47 -33.07
C SER A 31 22.11 -5.79 -31.73
N SER A 32 22.23 -7.05 -31.31
CA SER A 32 21.77 -7.53 -30.00
C SER A 32 22.58 -6.88 -28.87
N PRO A 33 21.95 -6.41 -27.77
CA PRO A 33 22.65 -6.21 -26.51
C PRO A 33 22.79 -7.57 -25.81
N SER A 34 23.99 -8.15 -25.88
CA SER A 34 24.36 -9.30 -25.06
C SER A 34 24.42 -8.94 -23.58
N SER A 35 23.71 -9.71 -22.75
CA SER A 35 24.05 -10.01 -21.34
C SER A 35 24.82 -8.92 -20.57
N SER A 36 24.13 -7.93 -20.02
CA SER A 36 24.69 -7.05 -18.99
C SER A 36 24.70 -7.77 -17.64
N SER A 37 25.90 -8.12 -17.18
CA SER A 37 26.18 -8.61 -15.83
C SER A 37 25.67 -7.64 -14.76
N SER A 38 25.31 -8.20 -13.60
CA SER A 38 24.93 -7.45 -12.41
C SER A 38 26.09 -6.59 -11.89
N SER A 39 26.06 -5.30 -12.19
CA SER A 39 26.88 -4.27 -11.54
C SER A 39 26.00 -3.45 -10.61
N SER A 40 26.39 -3.35 -9.34
CA SER A 40 25.68 -2.54 -8.34
C SER A 40 25.90 -1.05 -8.61
N ALA A 41 25.03 -0.45 -9.42
CA ALA A 41 24.96 1.00 -9.51
C ALA A 41 24.44 1.56 -8.18
N SER A 42 25.19 2.50 -7.57
CA SER A 42 24.74 3.23 -6.40
C SER A 42 23.41 3.93 -6.70
N PRO A 43 22.40 3.87 -5.83
CA PRO A 43 21.09 4.45 -6.10
C PRO A 43 21.19 5.96 -6.32
N SER A 44 20.41 6.50 -7.25
CA SER A 44 20.31 7.95 -7.46
C SER A 44 19.70 8.62 -6.23
N PRO A 45 20.03 9.90 -5.94
CA PRO A 45 19.54 10.58 -4.73
C PRO A 45 18.00 10.62 -4.64
N SER A 46 17.30 10.72 -5.77
CA SER A 46 15.83 10.66 -5.83
C SER A 46 15.26 9.30 -5.37
N PHE A 47 15.94 8.20 -5.67
CA PHE A 47 15.50 6.85 -5.28
C PHE A 47 15.63 6.65 -3.76
N VAL A 48 16.65 7.23 -3.13
CA VAL A 48 16.83 7.19 -1.69
C VAL A 48 15.73 7.99 -0.99
N GLU A 49 15.39 9.17 -1.50
CA GLU A 49 14.30 10.01 -0.95
C GLU A 49 12.92 9.32 -1.06
N ASP A 50 12.58 8.76 -2.23
CA ASP A 50 11.33 8.01 -2.44
C ASP A 50 11.23 6.79 -1.52
N SER A 51 12.35 6.08 -1.33
CA SER A 51 12.46 4.95 -0.40
C SER A 51 12.20 5.40 1.05
N TRP A 52 12.92 6.43 1.51
CA TRP A 52 12.74 7.00 2.85
C TRP A 52 11.32 7.49 3.10
N ARG A 53 10.71 8.18 2.14
CA ARG A 53 9.31 8.64 2.20
C ARG A 53 8.35 7.48 2.45
N ARG A 54 8.50 6.37 1.71
CA ARG A 54 7.70 5.14 1.87
C ARG A 54 7.94 4.46 3.23
N HIS A 55 9.17 4.48 3.75
CA HIS A 55 9.48 3.92 5.07
C HIS A 55 8.95 4.77 6.23
N LEU A 56 9.07 6.10 6.16
CA LEU A 56 8.54 7.03 7.16
C LEU A 56 7.01 7.00 7.24
N GLU A 57 6.31 6.91 6.09
CA GLU A 57 4.87 6.67 6.09
C GLU A 57 4.47 5.36 6.80
N ASP A 58 5.19 4.27 6.56
CA ASP A 58 4.90 2.97 7.20
C ASP A 58 5.22 3.01 8.70
N ALA A 59 6.31 3.67 9.11
CA ALA A 59 6.62 3.90 10.53
C ALA A 59 5.49 4.66 11.24
N LYS A 60 4.92 5.69 10.62
CA LYS A 60 3.76 6.46 11.14
C LYS A 60 2.49 5.62 11.28
N GLU A 61 2.26 4.66 10.37
CA GLU A 61 1.15 3.71 10.50
C GLU A 61 1.42 2.67 11.60
N VAL A 62 2.64 2.14 11.70
CA VAL A 62 3.07 1.16 12.71
C VAL A 62 2.96 1.76 14.12
N ALA A 63 3.55 2.94 14.34
CA ALA A 63 3.56 3.62 15.63
C ALA A 63 2.15 3.96 16.12
N TRP A 64 1.28 4.44 15.23
CA TRP A 64 -0.12 4.69 15.54
C TRP A 64 -0.84 3.41 15.97
N ARG A 65 -0.73 2.31 15.20
CA ARG A 65 -1.35 1.02 15.58
C ARG A 65 -0.90 0.57 16.95
N ARG A 66 0.40 0.69 17.26
CA ARG A 66 0.96 0.39 18.59
C ARG A 66 0.34 1.27 19.69
N ARG A 67 0.21 2.58 19.48
CA ARG A 67 -0.48 3.50 20.42
C ARG A 67 -1.96 3.19 20.62
N VAL A 68 -2.68 2.72 19.59
CA VAL A 68 -4.05 2.23 19.76
C VAL A 68 -4.05 0.92 20.57
N ARG A 69 -3.20 -0.03 20.19
CA ARG A 69 -3.10 -1.36 20.83
C ARG A 69 -2.79 -1.26 22.32
N LEU A 70 -1.82 -0.44 22.71
CA LEU A 70 -1.49 -0.21 24.12
C LEU A 70 -2.69 0.31 24.91
N ARG A 71 -3.48 1.25 24.35
CA ARG A 71 -4.73 1.71 24.98
C ARG A 71 -5.79 0.62 25.07
N VAL A 72 -5.92 -0.22 24.04
CA VAL A 72 -6.88 -1.35 24.00
C VAL A 72 -6.52 -2.44 25.02
N LEU A 73 -5.23 -2.71 25.21
CA LEU A 73 -4.72 -3.68 26.19
C LEU A 73 -4.59 -3.11 27.62
N GLY A 74 -4.79 -1.80 27.82
CA GLY A 74 -4.69 -1.13 29.11
C GLY A 74 -3.28 -0.66 29.52
N GLY A 75 -2.28 -0.83 28.65
CA GLY A 75 -0.88 -0.41 28.87
C GLY A 75 -0.57 1.03 28.43
N GLY A 76 -1.49 1.97 28.60
CA GLY A 76 -1.25 3.38 28.31
C GLY A 76 -0.45 4.09 29.43
N PRO A 77 0.25 5.21 29.14
CA PRO A 77 1.00 5.96 30.15
C PRO A 77 0.13 6.56 31.28
N ASP A 78 -1.20 6.68 31.07
CA ASP A 78 -2.18 7.06 32.11
C ASP A 78 -2.60 5.89 33.02
N GLY A 79 -1.93 4.74 32.95
CA GLY A 79 -2.31 3.46 33.57
C GLY A 79 -2.27 3.35 35.10
N THR A 80 -2.20 4.47 35.84
CA THR A 80 -2.11 4.46 37.32
C THR A 80 -3.08 5.43 38.02
N GLU A 81 -4.17 5.83 37.35
CA GLU A 81 -5.35 6.39 38.03
C GLU A 81 -6.50 5.36 37.97
N ALA A 82 -7.09 5.07 39.13
CA ALA A 82 -8.10 4.03 39.24
C ALA A 82 -9.32 4.37 38.38
N VAL A 83 -9.71 3.46 37.47
CA VAL A 83 -10.87 3.61 36.57
C VAL A 83 -12.08 4.15 37.35
N PRO A 84 -12.49 5.42 37.13
CA PRO A 84 -13.56 6.02 37.92
C PRO A 84 -14.87 5.28 37.64
N LYS A 85 -15.72 5.16 38.67
CA LYS A 85 -16.90 4.27 38.68
C LYS A 85 -17.81 4.44 37.44
N LYS A 86 -17.58 3.57 36.46
CA LYS A 86 -18.55 2.96 35.53
C LYS A 86 -19.81 3.79 35.22
N GLY A 87 -19.62 4.96 34.59
CA GLY A 87 -20.72 5.75 34.03
C GLY A 87 -21.62 6.49 35.04
N GLU A 88 -21.28 6.49 36.34
CA GLU A 88 -21.87 7.42 37.30
C GLU A 88 -21.41 8.85 36.94
N GLY A 89 -22.36 9.78 36.82
CA GLY A 89 -22.08 11.17 36.41
C GLY A 89 -22.03 11.44 34.89
N ARG A 90 -22.01 10.42 34.01
CA ARG A 90 -22.12 10.64 32.56
C ARG A 90 -23.56 11.00 32.14
N GLU A 91 -23.68 11.89 31.15
CA GLU A 91 -24.96 12.43 30.71
C GLU A 91 -25.79 11.39 29.93
N LYS A 92 -27.10 11.34 30.23
CA LYS A 92 -28.09 10.40 29.67
C LYS A 92 -29.15 11.09 28.78
N SER A 93 -28.90 12.33 28.35
CA SER A 93 -29.82 13.12 27.54
C SER A 93 -30.06 12.46 26.18
N ILE A 94 -31.27 11.95 25.94
CA ILE A 94 -31.63 11.20 24.72
C ILE A 94 -31.31 12.02 23.45
N ALA A 95 -31.58 13.33 23.47
CA ALA A 95 -31.28 14.21 22.33
C ALA A 95 -29.78 14.31 22.03
N ARG A 96 -28.91 14.34 23.06
CA ARG A 96 -27.45 14.33 22.85
C ARG A 96 -26.93 12.95 22.47
N LEU A 97 -27.50 11.88 23.02
CA LEU A 97 -27.19 10.50 22.63
C LEU A 97 -27.50 10.26 21.15
N GLN A 98 -28.71 10.62 20.69
CA GLN A 98 -29.09 10.54 19.27
C GLN A 98 -28.19 11.40 18.37
N LYS A 99 -27.80 12.60 18.82
CA LYS A 99 -26.84 13.44 18.08
C LYS A 99 -25.48 12.75 17.94
N ALA A 100 -24.94 12.17 19.01
CA ALA A 100 -23.67 11.45 19.00
C ALA A 100 -23.73 10.21 18.09
N VAL A 101 -24.81 9.41 18.17
CA VAL A 101 -25.05 8.26 17.28
C VAL A 101 -25.09 8.70 15.81
N ASN A 102 -25.77 9.80 15.51
CA ASN A 102 -25.84 10.33 14.14
C ASN A 102 -24.50 10.90 13.63
N ARG A 103 -23.59 11.33 14.52
CA ARG A 103 -22.21 11.68 14.16
C ARG A 103 -21.34 10.44 13.93
N VAL A 104 -21.50 9.40 14.76
CA VAL A 104 -20.83 8.10 14.57
C VAL A 104 -21.23 7.43 13.24
N LYS A 105 -22.47 7.60 12.78
CA LYS A 105 -22.92 7.15 11.45
C LYS A 105 -22.16 7.76 10.27
N LYS A 106 -21.47 8.89 10.48
CA LYS A 106 -20.75 9.65 9.44
C LYS A 106 -19.39 10.12 9.95
N ILE A 107 -18.61 9.19 10.52
CA ILE A 107 -17.26 9.48 11.00
C ILE A 107 -16.41 10.01 9.84
N THR A 108 -15.76 11.14 10.10
CA THR A 108 -14.69 11.69 9.27
C THR A 108 -13.44 11.86 10.11
N GLU A 109 -12.27 11.86 9.48
CA GLU A 109 -11.01 12.15 10.19
C GLU A 109 -11.01 13.56 10.83
N THR A 110 -11.75 14.51 10.24
CA THR A 110 -11.94 15.88 10.74
C THR A 110 -12.89 16.01 11.95
N ASP A 111 -13.87 15.12 12.09
CA ASP A 111 -14.83 15.14 13.21
C ASP A 111 -14.40 14.25 14.38
N LYS A 112 -13.36 13.42 14.20
CA LYS A 112 -12.88 12.40 15.16
C LYS A 112 -12.75 12.94 16.59
N GLU A 113 -11.98 14.01 16.79
CA GLU A 113 -11.72 14.61 18.11
C GLU A 113 -13.02 15.11 18.77
N ALA A 114 -13.94 15.67 17.97
CA ALA A 114 -15.23 16.13 18.46
C ALA A 114 -16.13 14.95 18.87
N ILE A 115 -16.11 13.85 18.12
CA ILE A 115 -16.84 12.61 18.43
C ILE A 115 -16.27 11.98 19.71
N LEU A 116 -14.95 11.87 19.85
CA LEU A 116 -14.30 11.34 21.06
C LEU A 116 -14.61 12.19 22.30
N SER A 117 -14.60 13.52 22.18
CA SER A 117 -14.99 14.44 23.26
C SER A 117 -16.47 14.33 23.64
N GLU A 118 -17.35 14.00 22.70
CA GLU A 118 -18.79 13.78 22.94
C GLU A 118 -19.04 12.41 23.60
N LEU A 119 -18.41 11.35 23.11
CA LEU A 119 -18.51 9.98 23.67
C LEU A 119 -17.93 9.83 25.08
N SER A 120 -16.91 10.60 25.45
CA SER A 120 -16.36 10.58 26.82
C SER A 120 -17.31 11.14 27.87
N ARG A 121 -18.21 12.06 27.48
CA ARG A 121 -19.18 12.74 28.37
C ARG A 121 -20.53 12.02 28.46
N LEU A 122 -20.92 11.34 27.39
CA LEU A 122 -22.21 10.66 27.27
C LEU A 122 -22.16 9.21 27.77
N ASN A 123 -23.30 8.68 28.19
CA ASN A 123 -23.47 7.26 28.44
C ASN A 123 -24.26 6.58 27.31
N VAL A 124 -23.54 6.05 26.32
CA VAL A 124 -24.10 5.39 25.12
C VAL A 124 -24.41 3.91 25.31
N SER A 125 -24.45 3.37 26.55
CA SER A 125 -24.61 1.93 26.81
C SER A 125 -25.84 1.30 26.15
N LEU A 126 -26.96 2.02 26.09
CA LEU A 126 -28.21 1.59 25.45
C LEU A 126 -28.18 1.66 23.91
N PHE A 127 -27.23 2.41 23.35
CA PHE A 127 -27.07 2.64 21.91
C PHE A 127 -25.90 1.87 21.29
N LEU A 128 -25.17 1.06 22.07
CA LEU A 128 -23.98 0.34 21.59
C LEU A 128 -24.24 -0.54 20.37
N SER A 129 -25.38 -1.26 20.31
CA SER A 129 -25.70 -2.07 19.13
C SER A 129 -25.90 -1.20 17.89
N GLU A 130 -26.68 -0.12 17.98
CA GLU A 130 -26.93 0.80 16.87
C GLU A 130 -25.64 1.46 16.38
N ILE A 131 -24.79 1.93 17.32
CA ILE A 131 -23.44 2.46 17.06
C ILE A 131 -22.59 1.45 16.30
N THR A 132 -22.59 0.20 16.76
CA THR A 132 -21.79 -0.87 16.18
C THR A 132 -22.27 -1.21 14.77
N ASP A 133 -23.58 -1.42 14.60
CA ASP A 133 -24.18 -1.73 13.30
C ASP A 133 -23.93 -0.58 12.29
N SER A 134 -24.06 0.67 12.73
CA SER A 134 -23.74 1.86 11.92
C SER A 134 -22.29 1.88 11.43
N ILE A 135 -21.33 1.54 12.31
CA ILE A 135 -19.92 1.42 11.92
C ILE A 135 -19.74 0.27 10.92
N CYS A 136 -20.43 -0.85 11.11
CA CYS A 136 -20.30 -2.03 10.25
C CYS A 136 -21.08 -1.92 8.92
N GLU A 137 -21.96 -0.93 8.76
CA GLU A 137 -22.59 -0.60 7.47
C GLU A 137 -21.59 -0.05 6.44
N LEU A 138 -20.48 0.56 6.92
CA LEU A 138 -19.37 1.12 6.14
C LEU A 138 -19.69 2.41 5.36
N ASP A 139 -20.52 3.30 5.90
CA ASP A 139 -20.83 4.63 5.31
C ASP A 139 -19.75 5.70 5.63
N PHE A 140 -18.49 5.41 5.27
CA PHE A 140 -17.34 6.31 5.44
C PHE A 140 -16.25 6.05 4.38
N LYS A 141 -15.24 6.92 4.25
CA LYS A 141 -14.20 6.77 3.20
C LYS A 141 -13.01 5.96 3.72
N LEU A 142 -12.18 5.44 2.81
CA LEU A 142 -10.92 4.77 3.15
C LEU A 142 -9.95 5.64 3.96
N ALA A 143 -10.04 6.97 3.84
CA ALA A 143 -9.24 7.91 4.63
C ALA A 143 -9.68 7.97 6.10
N ASP A 144 -10.96 7.75 6.38
CA ASP A 144 -11.57 7.89 7.71
C ASP A 144 -11.43 6.62 8.57
N VAL A 145 -10.80 5.56 8.04
CA VAL A 145 -10.63 4.27 8.75
C VAL A 145 -9.88 4.45 10.08
N ARG A 146 -8.91 5.39 10.17
CA ARG A 146 -8.16 5.64 11.41
C ARG A 146 -9.08 6.24 12.48
N ALA A 147 -9.86 7.27 12.16
CA ALA A 147 -10.91 7.79 13.03
C ALA A 147 -11.94 6.74 13.48
N VAL A 148 -12.38 5.85 12.58
CA VAL A 148 -13.31 4.77 12.95
C VAL A 148 -12.67 3.82 13.97
N VAL A 149 -11.40 3.43 13.77
CA VAL A 149 -10.65 2.56 14.70
C VAL A 149 -10.41 3.25 16.06
N GLU A 150 -10.09 4.55 16.07
CA GLU A 150 -9.96 5.36 17.29
C GLU A 150 -11.27 5.45 18.09
N VAL A 151 -12.40 5.67 17.41
CA VAL A 151 -13.73 5.66 18.02
C VAL A 151 -14.06 4.27 18.59
N CYS A 152 -13.75 3.20 17.85
CA CYS A 152 -13.88 1.81 18.34
C CYS A 152 -13.01 1.56 19.59
N ALA A 153 -11.78 2.08 19.64
CA ALA A 153 -10.89 1.94 20.79
C ALA A 153 -11.44 2.66 22.05
N ALA A 154 -11.95 3.88 21.90
CA ALA A 154 -12.56 4.63 22.99
C ALA A 154 -13.86 3.97 23.52
N LEU A 155 -14.66 3.40 22.61
CA LEU A 155 -15.84 2.61 22.97
C LEU A 155 -15.45 1.31 23.70
N HIS A 156 -14.44 0.59 23.20
CA HIS A 156 -13.92 -0.62 23.84
C HIS A 156 -13.45 -0.36 25.28
N GLY A 157 -12.58 0.62 25.49
CA GLY A 157 -12.06 0.97 26.82
C GLY A 157 -13.13 1.45 27.82
N THR A 158 -14.28 1.93 27.33
CA THR A 158 -15.42 2.30 28.19
C THR A 158 -16.40 1.13 28.41
N TYR A 159 -16.62 0.29 27.40
CA TYR A 159 -17.74 -0.65 27.33
C TYR A 159 -17.24 -2.07 26.97
N PRO A 160 -17.04 -2.96 27.96
CA PRO A 160 -16.50 -4.31 27.73
C PRO A 160 -17.30 -5.18 26.75
N SER A 161 -18.61 -4.94 26.60
CA SER A 161 -19.48 -5.63 25.64
C SER A 161 -19.36 -5.13 24.20
N PHE A 162 -18.60 -4.06 23.94
CA PHE A 162 -18.46 -3.48 22.61
C PHE A 162 -17.78 -4.43 21.62
N SER A 163 -16.66 -5.06 21.99
CA SER A 163 -15.95 -5.96 21.06
C SER A 163 -16.76 -7.17 20.63
N SER A 164 -17.62 -7.73 21.50
CA SER A 164 -18.49 -8.85 21.11
C SER A 164 -19.59 -8.42 20.12
N LEU A 165 -20.15 -7.21 20.30
CA LEU A 165 -21.08 -6.64 19.33
C LEU A 165 -20.38 -6.35 17.99
N LEU A 166 -19.18 -5.75 18.05
CA LEU A 166 -18.38 -5.39 16.87
C LEU A 166 -18.02 -6.63 16.05
N GLN A 167 -17.55 -7.70 16.70
CA GLN A 167 -17.28 -8.96 16.04
C GLN A 167 -18.53 -9.54 15.38
N GLN A 168 -19.67 -9.59 16.09
CA GLN A 168 -20.92 -10.13 15.57
C GLN A 168 -21.43 -9.36 14.33
N SER A 169 -21.39 -8.03 14.37
CA SER A 169 -21.86 -7.20 13.25
C SER A 169 -20.89 -7.25 12.05
N LEU A 170 -19.57 -7.28 12.29
CA LEU A 170 -18.58 -7.50 11.23
C LEU A 170 -18.72 -8.87 10.56
N GLU A 171 -18.90 -9.96 11.31
CA GLU A 171 -19.09 -11.31 10.75
C GLU A 171 -20.35 -11.40 9.86
N LYS A 172 -21.43 -10.74 10.27
CA LYS A 172 -22.65 -10.57 9.46
C LYS A 172 -22.35 -9.82 8.15
N GLN A 173 -21.58 -8.72 8.21
CA GLN A 173 -21.27 -7.89 7.05
C GLN A 173 -20.24 -8.52 6.10
N ILE A 174 -19.28 -9.30 6.62
CA ILE A 174 -18.39 -10.16 5.83
C ILE A 174 -19.23 -11.17 5.04
N ARG A 175 -20.13 -11.90 5.70
CA ARG A 175 -21.02 -12.87 5.04
C ARG A 175 -21.87 -12.24 3.94
N ALA A 176 -22.54 -11.13 4.23
CA ALA A 176 -23.37 -10.41 3.26
C ALA A 176 -22.57 -9.89 2.06
N THR A 177 -21.32 -9.48 2.27
CA THR A 177 -20.44 -8.99 1.18
C THR A 177 -19.91 -10.14 0.31
N VAL A 178 -19.59 -11.30 0.91
CA VAL A 178 -19.22 -12.54 0.19
C VAL A 178 -20.40 -13.07 -0.64
N GLU A 179 -21.61 -13.05 -0.09
CA GLU A 179 -22.83 -13.42 -0.80
C GLU A 179 -23.13 -12.46 -1.96
N SER A 180 -22.95 -11.15 -1.74
CA SER A 180 -23.08 -10.12 -2.80
C SER A 180 -22.08 -10.35 -3.94
N ALA A 181 -20.84 -10.75 -3.64
CA ALA A 181 -19.86 -11.12 -4.67
C ALA A 181 -20.25 -12.38 -5.44
N SER A 182 -20.79 -13.38 -4.73
CA SER A 182 -21.30 -14.62 -5.31
C SER A 182 -22.47 -14.37 -6.28
N ALA A 183 -23.41 -13.50 -5.89
CA ALA A 183 -24.53 -13.07 -6.71
C ALA A 183 -24.07 -12.24 -7.91
N PHE A 184 -23.10 -11.33 -7.73
CA PHE A 184 -22.50 -10.56 -8.83
C PHE A 184 -21.88 -11.46 -9.89
N VAL A 185 -21.05 -12.44 -9.51
CA VAL A 185 -20.42 -13.35 -10.47
C VAL A 185 -21.46 -14.21 -11.17
N SER A 186 -22.45 -14.73 -10.44
CA SER A 186 -23.55 -15.50 -11.03
C SER A 186 -24.32 -14.69 -12.09
N ALA A 187 -24.56 -13.40 -11.83
CA ALA A 187 -25.18 -12.50 -12.80
C ALA A 187 -24.28 -12.23 -14.02
N ALA A 188 -22.98 -11.98 -13.82
CA ALA A 188 -22.03 -11.77 -14.91
C ALA A 188 -21.88 -13.02 -15.82
N SER A 189 -21.81 -14.21 -15.23
CA SER A 189 -21.76 -15.49 -15.98
C SER A 189 -23.05 -15.78 -16.77
N SER A 190 -24.17 -15.13 -16.43
CA SER A 190 -25.47 -15.29 -17.11
C SER A 190 -25.69 -14.34 -18.30
N LEU A 191 -24.73 -13.46 -18.60
CA LEU A 191 -24.84 -12.53 -19.72
C LEU A 191 -25.00 -13.27 -21.06
N PRO A 192 -25.95 -12.86 -21.93
CA PRO A 192 -26.11 -13.48 -23.23
C PRO A 192 -24.90 -13.20 -24.11
N VAL A 193 -24.17 -14.27 -24.45
CA VAL A 193 -23.19 -14.25 -25.54
C VAL A 193 -23.94 -13.83 -26.80
N SER A 194 -23.67 -12.62 -27.29
CA SER A 194 -24.54 -11.94 -28.25
C SER A 194 -24.42 -12.56 -29.65
N SER A 195 -25.26 -13.55 -29.93
CA SER A 195 -25.46 -14.12 -31.26
C SER A 195 -26.25 -13.13 -32.13
N SER A 196 -25.58 -12.10 -32.66
CA SER A 196 -26.15 -11.27 -33.72
C SER A 196 -26.12 -12.02 -35.04
N HIS A 197 -27.30 -12.21 -35.64
CA HIS A 197 -27.44 -12.86 -36.94
C HIS A 197 -26.82 -12.00 -38.07
N ALA A 198 -25.78 -12.52 -38.74
CA ALA A 198 -25.61 -12.39 -40.19
C ALA A 198 -24.55 -13.39 -40.69
N ALA A 199 -24.82 -14.09 -41.79
CA ALA A 199 -23.87 -15.01 -42.40
C ALA A 199 -22.77 -14.26 -43.16
N SER A 200 -21.50 -14.43 -42.77
CA SER A 200 -20.35 -14.45 -43.68
C SER A 200 -19.10 -14.92 -42.94
N SER A 201 -18.20 -15.59 -43.67
CA SER A 201 -16.96 -16.20 -43.17
C SER A 201 -16.01 -15.15 -42.57
N SER A 202 -16.08 -14.98 -41.25
CA SER A 202 -15.28 -14.03 -40.46
C SER A 202 -14.55 -14.76 -39.33
N PRO A 203 -13.33 -14.35 -38.95
CA PRO A 203 -12.64 -14.90 -37.77
C PRO A 203 -13.40 -14.58 -36.48
N PRO A 204 -13.12 -15.28 -35.35
CA PRO A 204 -13.88 -15.11 -34.11
C PRO A 204 -13.86 -13.67 -33.62
N SER A 205 -15.01 -13.03 -33.68
CA SER A 205 -15.26 -11.73 -33.06
C SER A 205 -15.28 -11.87 -31.53
N PHE A 206 -15.19 -10.73 -30.83
CA PHE A 206 -15.25 -10.64 -29.36
C PHE A 206 -16.45 -11.37 -28.72
N ALA A 207 -17.50 -11.63 -29.52
CA ALA A 207 -18.68 -12.43 -29.19
C ALA A 207 -18.41 -13.94 -28.97
N SER A 208 -17.17 -14.43 -29.07
CA SER A 208 -16.82 -15.84 -28.77
C SER A 208 -16.14 -16.05 -27.41
N LEU A 209 -15.97 -15.01 -26.59
CA LEU A 209 -15.38 -15.13 -25.25
C LEU A 209 -16.32 -15.88 -24.28
N SER A 210 -15.74 -16.69 -23.38
CA SER A 210 -16.52 -17.27 -22.29
C SER A 210 -16.99 -16.15 -21.34
N PRO A 211 -18.21 -16.23 -20.77
CA PRO A 211 -18.77 -15.12 -20.00
C PRO A 211 -17.96 -14.81 -18.72
N ASN A 212 -17.19 -15.78 -18.22
CA ASN A 212 -16.30 -15.61 -17.07
C ASN A 212 -15.06 -14.76 -17.40
N LEU A 213 -14.64 -14.68 -18.67
CA LEU A 213 -13.55 -13.82 -19.13
C LEU A 213 -14.02 -12.40 -19.47
N VAL A 214 -15.33 -12.11 -19.51
CA VAL A 214 -15.85 -10.79 -19.86
C VAL A 214 -15.49 -9.75 -18.79
N VAL A 215 -14.65 -8.79 -19.19
CA VAL A 215 -14.21 -7.69 -18.32
C VAL A 215 -14.99 -6.41 -18.62
N ILE A 216 -15.31 -6.12 -19.88
CA ILE A 216 -16.15 -4.97 -20.27
C ILE A 216 -17.60 -5.35 -19.97
N LEU A 217 -18.09 -4.89 -18.82
CA LEU A 217 -19.42 -5.19 -18.31
C LEU A 217 -20.43 -4.12 -18.78
N PRO A 218 -21.71 -4.50 -19.03
CA PRO A 218 -22.81 -3.55 -19.19
C PRO A 218 -22.88 -2.56 -18.02
N GLN A 219 -23.36 -1.35 -18.28
CA GLN A 219 -23.33 -0.22 -17.33
C GLN A 219 -23.87 -0.58 -15.93
N ASP A 220 -25.01 -1.28 -15.85
CA ASP A 220 -25.63 -1.71 -14.60
C ASP A 220 -24.76 -2.68 -13.78
N LEU A 221 -24.07 -3.61 -14.46
CA LEU A 221 -23.16 -4.55 -13.82
C LEU A 221 -21.82 -3.91 -13.49
N SER A 222 -21.34 -2.96 -14.31
CA SER A 222 -20.12 -2.18 -14.06
C SER A 222 -20.26 -1.31 -12.80
N GLY A 223 -21.41 -0.68 -12.61
CA GLY A 223 -21.72 0.07 -11.37
C GLY A 223 -21.71 -0.84 -10.13
N LYS A 224 -22.40 -1.99 -10.20
CA LYS A 224 -22.44 -2.99 -9.11
C LYS A 224 -21.05 -3.56 -8.80
N HIS A 225 -20.27 -3.87 -9.83
CA HIS A 225 -18.87 -4.34 -9.71
C HIS A 225 -17.97 -3.33 -9.01
N THR A 226 -18.10 -2.05 -9.37
CA THR A 226 -17.35 -0.95 -8.76
C THR A 226 -17.71 -0.77 -7.29
N ALA A 227 -19.02 -0.72 -6.97
CA ALA A 227 -19.51 -0.60 -5.60
C ALA A 227 -19.10 -1.80 -4.72
N LEU A 228 -19.21 -3.03 -5.23
CA LEU A 228 -18.73 -4.24 -4.57
C LEU A 228 -17.22 -4.19 -4.28
N THR A 229 -16.42 -3.76 -5.27
CA THR A 229 -14.96 -3.65 -5.14
C THR A 229 -14.58 -2.60 -4.08
N GLN A 230 -15.29 -1.47 -4.04
CA GLN A 230 -15.12 -0.43 -3.01
C GLN A 230 -15.51 -0.96 -1.61
N ARG A 231 -16.65 -1.64 -1.48
CA ARG A 231 -17.11 -2.24 -0.21
C ARG A 231 -16.12 -3.29 0.30
N LEU A 232 -15.66 -4.21 -0.55
CA LEU A 232 -14.63 -5.19 -0.21
C LEU A 232 -13.34 -4.51 0.24
N ARG A 233 -12.89 -3.46 -0.45
CA ARG A 233 -11.66 -2.72 -0.10
C ARG A 233 -11.78 -2.07 1.28
N LEU A 234 -12.91 -1.40 1.55
CA LEU A 234 -13.15 -0.72 2.83
C LEU A 234 -13.31 -1.70 3.99
N LEU A 235 -14.11 -2.76 3.80
CA LEU A 235 -14.30 -3.83 4.80
C LEU A 235 -12.97 -4.51 5.15
N THR A 236 -12.19 -4.89 4.13
CA THR A 236 -10.89 -5.54 4.33
C THR A 236 -9.91 -4.62 5.05
N ARG A 237 -9.92 -3.33 4.73
CA ARG A 237 -9.09 -2.32 5.40
C ARG A 237 -9.47 -2.14 6.88
N LEU A 238 -10.76 -2.04 7.19
CA LEU A 238 -11.28 -1.94 8.55
C LEU A 238 -10.94 -3.19 9.38
N VAL A 239 -11.27 -4.39 8.88
CA VAL A 239 -11.02 -5.66 9.58
C VAL A 239 -9.54 -5.86 9.86
N ALA A 240 -8.67 -5.49 8.93
CA ALA A 240 -7.21 -5.53 9.12
C ALA A 240 -6.73 -4.57 10.22
N GLU A 241 -7.22 -3.32 10.27
CA GLU A 241 -6.80 -2.37 11.30
C GLU A 241 -7.33 -2.75 12.70
N LEU A 242 -8.59 -3.18 12.80
CA LEU A 242 -9.16 -3.66 14.06
C LEU A 242 -8.41 -4.89 14.60
N PHE A 243 -7.89 -5.74 13.73
CA PHE A 243 -7.01 -6.84 14.11
C PHE A 243 -5.63 -6.35 14.61
N LEU A 244 -4.94 -5.50 13.83
CA LEU A 244 -3.59 -5.02 14.18
C LEU A 244 -3.54 -4.13 15.44
N THR A 245 -4.68 -3.55 15.83
CA THR A 245 -4.89 -2.77 17.07
C THR A 245 -5.49 -3.59 18.21
N SER A 246 -5.60 -4.93 18.05
CA SER A 246 -6.14 -5.88 19.03
C SER A 246 -7.61 -5.68 19.44
N LEU A 247 -8.40 -4.90 18.68
CA LEU A 247 -9.84 -4.75 18.89
C LEU A 247 -10.66 -5.97 18.41
N LEU A 248 -10.09 -6.74 17.47
CA LEU A 248 -10.71 -7.90 16.84
C LEU A 248 -9.73 -9.08 16.82
N LYS A 249 -10.25 -10.31 16.97
CA LYS A 249 -9.44 -11.54 16.96
C LYS A 249 -9.20 -12.04 15.53
N GLU A 250 -8.22 -12.93 15.38
CA GLU A 250 -7.82 -13.59 14.12
C GLU A 250 -9.02 -14.18 13.33
N ALA A 251 -10.05 -14.65 14.04
CA ALA A 251 -11.22 -15.36 13.50
C ALA A 251 -11.98 -14.62 12.39
N SER A 252 -11.99 -13.29 12.35
CA SER A 252 -12.69 -12.52 11.31
C SER A 252 -11.79 -12.16 10.12
N LEU A 253 -10.47 -12.05 10.32
CA LEU A 253 -9.51 -11.65 9.29
C LEU A 253 -9.20 -12.79 8.32
N LEU A 254 -8.88 -13.99 8.84
CA LEU A 254 -8.46 -15.11 7.98
C LEU A 254 -9.53 -15.55 6.98
N PRO A 255 -10.81 -15.76 7.33
CA PRO A 255 -11.82 -16.18 6.37
C PRO A 255 -12.03 -15.16 5.24
N LEU A 256 -11.95 -13.86 5.55
CA LEU A 256 -12.04 -12.79 4.56
C LEU A 256 -10.83 -12.81 3.62
N LEU A 257 -9.62 -12.99 4.16
CA LEU A 257 -8.41 -13.11 3.33
C LEU A 257 -8.43 -14.39 2.49
N GLN A 258 -8.78 -15.55 3.05
CA GLN A 258 -8.92 -16.82 2.32
C GLN A 258 -9.90 -16.73 1.14
N PHE A 259 -11.01 -16.01 1.31
CA PHE A 259 -11.94 -15.71 0.22
C PHE A 259 -11.28 -14.88 -0.89
N LEU A 260 -10.57 -13.79 -0.52
CA LEU A 260 -9.89 -12.90 -1.47
C LEU A 260 -8.69 -13.58 -2.16
N THR A 261 -7.96 -14.46 -1.46
CA THR A 261 -6.78 -15.18 -1.95
C THR A 261 -7.10 -16.58 -2.51
N SER A 262 -8.37 -16.85 -2.83
CA SER A 262 -8.76 -18.08 -3.53
C SER A 262 -8.05 -18.16 -4.91
N PRO A 263 -7.52 -19.33 -5.33
CA PRO A 263 -6.77 -19.40 -6.58
C PRO A 263 -7.66 -19.07 -7.79
N TYR A 264 -7.10 -18.37 -8.77
CA TYR A 264 -7.74 -18.18 -10.07
C TYR A 264 -7.65 -19.47 -10.89
N ALA A 265 -8.77 -19.95 -11.39
CA ALA A 265 -8.86 -21.13 -12.24
C ALA A 265 -9.06 -20.69 -13.70
N ALA A 266 -8.11 -21.02 -14.57
CA ALA A 266 -8.22 -20.74 -15.99
C ALA A 266 -9.50 -21.35 -16.58
N SER A 267 -10.18 -20.62 -17.47
CA SER A 267 -11.42 -21.07 -18.13
C SER A 267 -11.23 -22.26 -19.10
N ALA A 268 -9.99 -22.75 -19.26
CA ALA A 268 -9.59 -23.76 -20.23
C ALA A 268 -9.79 -25.20 -19.72
N VAL A 269 -11.04 -25.60 -19.47
CA VAL A 269 -11.43 -27.02 -19.59
C VAL A 269 -12.01 -27.22 -20.99
N PRO A 270 -11.28 -27.84 -21.93
CA PRO A 270 -11.88 -28.20 -23.21
C PRO A 270 -12.99 -29.23 -22.97
N PRO A 271 -14.14 -29.13 -23.66
CA PRO A 271 -15.25 -30.07 -23.51
C PRO A 271 -14.83 -31.46 -24.04
N GLY A 272 -14.31 -32.29 -23.14
CA GLY A 272 -13.77 -33.63 -23.47
C GLY A 272 -12.63 -34.11 -22.56
N ALA A 273 -11.95 -33.22 -21.81
CA ALA A 273 -10.91 -33.62 -20.87
C ALA A 273 -11.51 -34.20 -19.57
N GLY A 274 -11.85 -35.49 -19.59
CA GLY A 274 -12.29 -36.24 -18.43
C GLY A 274 -11.17 -36.45 -17.41
N LEU A 275 -10.92 -35.44 -16.57
CA LEU A 275 -10.08 -35.57 -15.37
C LEU A 275 -10.98 -35.61 -14.12
N SER A 276 -10.80 -36.66 -13.33
CA SER A 276 -11.54 -36.94 -12.10
C SER A 276 -11.10 -36.01 -10.96
N VAL A 277 -11.51 -34.74 -11.02
CA VAL A 277 -11.33 -33.79 -9.91
C VAL A 277 -12.33 -34.13 -8.79
N SER A 278 -11.95 -35.12 -7.98
CA SER A 278 -12.69 -35.51 -6.78
C SER A 278 -12.48 -34.47 -5.67
N ARG A 279 -13.26 -33.40 -5.71
CA ARG A 279 -13.63 -32.61 -4.52
C ARG A 279 -14.90 -31.82 -4.80
N VAL A 280 -15.88 -31.96 -3.90
CA VAL A 280 -17.19 -31.27 -3.99
C VAL A 280 -16.99 -29.77 -3.82
N SER A 281 -16.80 -29.07 -4.92
CA SER A 281 -16.82 -27.62 -5.01
C SER A 281 -18.22 -27.20 -5.48
N SER A 282 -18.91 -26.36 -4.69
CA SER A 282 -20.19 -25.80 -5.13
C SER A 282 -20.00 -24.97 -6.40
N SER A 283 -20.98 -24.99 -7.32
CA SER A 283 -20.90 -24.29 -8.61
C SER A 283 -20.53 -22.81 -8.46
N THR A 284 -20.99 -22.17 -7.38
CA THR A 284 -20.68 -20.79 -6.99
C THR A 284 -19.18 -20.56 -6.73
N SER A 285 -18.51 -21.52 -6.07
CA SER A 285 -17.08 -21.44 -5.76
C SER A 285 -16.23 -21.49 -7.03
N LEU A 286 -16.58 -22.38 -7.97
CA LEU A 286 -15.92 -22.51 -9.26
C LEU A 286 -16.14 -21.28 -10.16
N ALA A 287 -17.34 -20.67 -10.11
CA ALA A 287 -17.63 -19.43 -10.83
C ALA A 287 -16.80 -18.26 -10.30
N LEU A 288 -16.75 -18.08 -8.97
CA LEU A 288 -15.90 -17.06 -8.32
C LEU A 288 -14.41 -17.23 -8.67
N ALA A 289 -13.93 -18.49 -8.71
CA ALA A 289 -12.55 -18.81 -9.03
C ALA A 289 -12.18 -18.54 -10.50
N SER A 290 -13.14 -18.57 -11.43
CA SER A 290 -12.88 -18.39 -12.88
C SER A 290 -13.26 -17.01 -13.45
N SER A 291 -13.97 -16.18 -12.69
CA SER A 291 -14.35 -14.82 -13.11
C SER A 291 -13.16 -13.85 -13.15
N LEU A 292 -12.78 -13.39 -14.35
CA LEU A 292 -11.68 -12.44 -14.56
C LEU A 292 -12.02 -11.04 -14.04
N SER A 293 -13.28 -10.58 -14.21
CA SER A 293 -13.73 -9.31 -13.64
C SER A 293 -13.68 -9.32 -12.10
N PHE A 294 -13.99 -10.45 -11.45
CA PHE A 294 -13.82 -10.58 -10.01
C PHE A 294 -12.35 -10.75 -9.59
N LEU A 295 -11.50 -11.40 -10.40
CA LEU A 295 -10.05 -11.44 -10.18
C LEU A 295 -9.45 -10.03 -10.09
N LEU A 296 -9.82 -9.13 -11.00
CA LEU A 296 -9.41 -7.72 -10.97
C LEU A 296 -9.78 -7.06 -9.64
N SER A 297 -11.01 -7.28 -9.13
CA SER A 297 -11.44 -6.76 -7.83
C SER A 297 -10.56 -7.27 -6.70
N ARG A 298 -10.24 -8.57 -6.69
CA ARG A 298 -9.42 -9.19 -5.64
C ARG A 298 -7.99 -8.65 -5.63
N PHE A 299 -7.36 -8.50 -6.79
CA PHE A 299 -6.08 -7.80 -6.93
C PHE A 299 -6.20 -6.33 -6.47
N ALA A 300 -7.24 -5.59 -6.86
CA ALA A 300 -7.43 -4.20 -6.46
C ALA A 300 -7.72 -3.99 -4.95
N VAL A 301 -8.24 -5.01 -4.27
CA VAL A 301 -8.44 -5.03 -2.82
C VAL A 301 -7.15 -5.39 -2.10
N LEU A 302 -6.53 -6.52 -2.47
CA LEU A 302 -5.29 -7.02 -1.83
C LEU A 302 -4.11 -6.07 -2.06
N SER A 303 -4.02 -5.43 -3.22
CA SER A 303 -3.05 -4.37 -3.51
C SER A 303 -3.23 -3.13 -2.62
N SER A 304 -4.48 -2.78 -2.29
CA SER A 304 -4.79 -1.70 -1.36
C SER A 304 -4.45 -2.04 0.09
N LEU A 305 -4.62 -3.30 0.50
CA LEU A 305 -4.20 -3.78 1.81
C LEU A 305 -2.67 -3.84 1.91
N SER A 306 -2.01 -4.39 0.89
CA SER A 306 -0.55 -4.53 0.80
C SER A 306 0.15 -3.17 0.95
N ARG A 307 -0.30 -2.14 0.24
CA ARG A 307 0.25 -0.77 0.36
C ARG A 307 0.20 -0.15 1.77
N LYS A 308 -0.66 -0.63 2.68
CA LYS A 308 -0.84 -0.01 4.01
C LYS A 308 -0.61 -0.93 5.20
N ALA A 309 -0.57 -2.25 5.02
CA ALA A 309 -0.42 -3.21 6.12
C ALA A 309 0.54 -4.38 5.83
N ALA A 310 1.25 -4.39 4.69
CA ALA A 310 2.17 -5.48 4.34
C ALA A 310 3.26 -5.72 5.40
N SER A 311 3.77 -4.67 6.04
CA SER A 311 4.76 -4.73 7.12
C SER A 311 4.35 -5.67 8.26
N GLN A 312 3.08 -5.67 8.65
CA GLN A 312 2.58 -6.42 9.81
C GLN A 312 1.78 -7.68 9.42
N LEU A 313 1.32 -7.79 8.16
CA LEU A 313 0.49 -8.90 7.68
C LEU A 313 1.19 -9.85 6.70
N PHE A 314 2.18 -9.40 5.90
CA PHE A 314 2.68 -10.19 4.77
C PHE A 314 4.21 -10.32 4.71
N ALA A 315 4.94 -9.34 5.23
CA ALA A 315 6.41 -9.32 5.20
C ALA A 315 7.02 -10.42 6.08
N ALA A 316 8.24 -10.84 5.73
CA ALA A 316 9.10 -11.62 6.61
C ALA A 316 9.45 -10.80 7.87
N SER A 317 9.54 -11.48 9.01
CA SER A 317 9.78 -10.85 10.32
C SER A 317 11.12 -10.11 10.39
N GLY A 318 11.12 -8.92 11.01
CA GLY A 318 12.32 -8.17 11.38
C GLY A 318 12.97 -7.32 10.29
N GLU A 319 12.62 -7.46 9.00
CA GLU A 319 13.26 -6.65 7.94
C GLU A 319 12.90 -5.16 8.04
N LYS A 320 11.62 -4.83 8.23
CA LYS A 320 11.17 -3.45 8.36
C LYS A 320 11.65 -2.83 9.67
N THR A 321 11.68 -3.61 10.75
CA THR A 321 12.22 -3.23 12.06
C THR A 321 13.68 -2.76 11.92
N ARG A 322 14.51 -3.50 11.17
CA ARG A 322 15.89 -3.09 10.86
C ARG A 322 15.98 -1.79 10.05
N VAL A 323 15.08 -1.56 9.09
CA VAL A 323 15.06 -0.28 8.36
C VAL A 323 14.71 0.88 9.28
N PHE A 324 13.73 0.72 10.18
CA PHE A 324 13.41 1.75 11.16
C PHE A 324 14.56 1.99 12.15
N GLN A 325 15.26 0.94 12.59
CA GLN A 325 16.47 1.04 13.41
C GLN A 325 17.60 1.80 12.70
N SER A 326 17.87 1.49 11.42
CA SER A 326 18.88 2.19 10.61
C SER A 326 18.54 3.68 10.40
N LEU A 327 17.25 4.02 10.27
CA LEU A 327 16.80 5.43 10.24
C LEU A 327 17.00 6.12 11.60
N CYS A 328 16.73 5.44 12.72
CA CYS A 328 17.05 5.96 14.07
C CYS A 328 18.56 6.21 14.24
N GLU A 329 19.40 5.25 13.85
CA GLU A 329 20.87 5.37 13.88
C GLU A 329 21.35 6.56 13.03
N THR A 330 20.76 6.75 11.84
CA THR A 330 21.07 7.89 10.96
C THR A 330 20.76 9.24 11.63
N LEU A 331 19.66 9.33 12.39
CA LEU A 331 19.29 10.53 13.15
C LEU A 331 20.22 10.75 14.36
N GLN A 332 20.59 9.68 15.07
CA GLN A 332 21.47 9.75 16.23
C GLN A 332 22.88 10.19 15.82
N ASN A 333 23.48 9.55 14.82
CA ASN A 333 24.79 9.93 14.28
C ASN A 333 24.83 11.40 13.82
N ALA A 334 23.72 11.90 13.28
CA ALA A 334 23.60 13.31 12.87
C ALA A 334 23.51 14.27 14.06
N ARG A 335 22.88 13.87 15.18
CA ARG A 335 22.91 14.64 16.44
C ARG A 335 24.30 14.69 17.04
N ASP A 336 24.94 13.53 17.15
CA ASP A 336 26.28 13.43 17.74
C ASP A 336 27.30 14.28 16.95
N ALA A 337 27.11 14.41 15.63
CA ALA A 337 27.89 15.31 14.77
C ALA A 337 27.54 16.80 14.93
N ASP A 338 26.25 17.15 15.08
CA ASP A 338 25.79 18.51 15.39
C ASP A 338 26.39 18.96 16.75
N ASP A 339 26.26 18.13 17.80
CA ASP A 339 26.77 18.39 19.16
C ASP A 339 28.31 18.49 19.21
N ALA A 340 29.03 17.63 18.48
CA ALA A 340 30.48 17.71 18.37
C ALA A 340 30.97 18.99 17.68
N SER A 341 30.19 19.48 16.70
CA SER A 341 30.49 20.74 15.98
C SER A 341 30.31 21.96 16.89
N ASP A 342 29.23 21.99 17.68
CA ASP A 342 28.97 23.05 18.65
C ASP A 342 30.02 23.04 19.78
N ALA A 343 30.42 21.86 20.27
CA ALA A 343 31.49 21.71 21.26
C ALA A 343 32.86 22.21 20.75
N GLN A 344 33.15 22.06 19.45
CA GLN A 344 34.36 22.62 18.84
C GLN A 344 34.30 24.14 18.70
N GLN A 345 33.13 24.72 18.41
CA GLN A 345 32.95 26.18 18.30
C GLN A 345 32.98 26.90 19.66
N GLN A 346 32.57 26.23 20.75
CA GLN A 346 32.54 26.81 22.10
C GLN A 346 33.90 26.79 22.83
N LYS A 347 34.96 26.22 22.24
CA LYS A 347 36.30 26.19 22.87
C LYS A 347 36.91 27.60 22.90
N PRO A 348 37.17 28.21 24.08
CA PRO A 348 37.59 29.61 24.13
C PRO A 348 38.98 29.79 23.53
N ARG A 349 39.13 30.79 22.66
CA ARG A 349 40.43 31.34 22.28
C ARG A 349 41.13 31.84 23.55
N ARG A 350 42.05 31.04 24.11
CA ARG A 350 42.97 31.52 25.14
C ARG A 350 43.88 32.57 24.50
N GLU A 351 43.63 33.82 24.84
CA GLU A 351 44.57 34.91 24.60
C GLU A 351 45.90 34.59 25.28
N GLY A 352 47.00 34.76 24.55
CA GLY A 352 48.33 34.58 25.11
C GLY A 352 48.70 35.76 25.99
N HIS A 353 48.72 35.57 27.31
CA HIS A 353 49.48 36.38 28.25
C HIS A 353 50.14 35.45 29.27
N GLY A 354 51.47 35.46 29.27
CA GLY A 354 52.28 34.50 30.02
C GLY A 354 53.67 35.02 30.31
N MET A 355 53.76 36.06 31.14
CA MET A 355 54.98 36.45 31.86
C MET A 355 54.55 37.00 33.23
N ASP A 356 54.71 36.21 34.29
CA ASP A 356 55.64 36.58 35.35
C ASP A 356 56.08 35.38 36.20
N LYS A 357 57.18 35.54 36.94
CA LYS A 357 57.85 34.50 37.75
C LYS A 357 57.70 34.75 39.26
N GLN A 358 58.24 33.81 40.06
CA GLN A 358 58.57 33.90 41.50
C GLN A 358 57.37 33.72 42.46
N ASP A 359 57.52 33.16 43.67
CA ASP A 359 58.60 32.37 44.29
C ASP A 359 58.02 31.62 45.52
N GLY A 360 58.77 30.64 46.09
CA GLY A 360 58.50 30.07 47.43
C GLY A 360 57.78 28.70 47.42
N GLN A 361 58.33 27.64 48.03
CA GLN A 361 58.38 27.34 49.48
C GLN A 361 57.02 26.86 50.04
N THR A 362 56.86 25.78 50.82
CA THR A 362 57.80 24.85 51.49
C THR A 362 57.01 23.65 52.07
N GLU A 363 57.60 22.44 52.17
CA GLU A 363 57.12 21.27 52.98
C GLU A 363 55.74 20.66 52.57
N ARG A 364 55.32 19.40 52.78
CA ARG A 364 55.80 18.10 53.32
C ARG A 364 54.82 17.02 52.76
N GLU A 365 55.05 15.69 52.72
CA GLU A 365 56.14 14.83 53.21
C GLU A 365 56.21 13.49 52.41
N THR A 366 57.12 12.62 52.86
CA THR A 366 57.34 11.15 52.67
C THR A 366 56.08 10.25 52.78
N GLU A 367 55.94 9.03 52.23
CA GLU A 367 56.87 7.98 51.73
C GLU A 367 56.04 6.80 51.10
N ASN A 368 56.52 5.70 50.49
CA ASN A 368 57.83 5.19 50.00
C ASN A 368 57.62 4.06 48.95
N GLN A 369 58.66 3.70 48.17
CA GLN A 369 58.98 2.37 47.55
C GLN A 369 57.96 1.62 46.63
N THR A 370 58.34 0.89 45.56
CA THR A 370 59.68 0.42 45.08
C THR A 370 59.74 0.23 43.55
N GLU A 371 60.92 0.45 42.96
CA GLU A 371 61.58 -0.25 41.80
C GLU A 371 60.79 -0.62 40.52
N GLN A 372 61.13 -0.06 39.34
CA GLN A 372 62.19 -0.48 38.37
C GLN A 372 61.84 -1.78 37.60
N GLU A 373 62.12 -1.98 36.31
CA GLU A 373 63.12 -1.49 35.34
C GLU A 373 62.43 -1.29 33.95
N ALA A 374 62.97 -0.78 32.85
CA ALA A 374 64.05 0.10 32.44
C ALA A 374 63.94 0.21 30.89
N GLU A 375 64.19 1.40 30.35
CA GLU A 375 64.84 1.68 29.04
C GLU A 375 64.19 1.18 27.72
N LYS A 376 64.17 1.97 26.64
CA LYS A 376 65.32 2.71 26.10
C LYS A 376 64.92 3.94 25.26
N GLU A 377 65.74 4.97 25.35
CA GLU A 377 65.63 6.23 24.59
C GLU A 377 65.88 6.05 23.08
N THR A 378 65.30 6.94 22.26
CA THR A 378 66.13 7.77 21.36
C THR A 378 65.42 9.06 20.98
N ALA A 379 66.00 10.21 21.30
CA ALA A 379 65.46 11.52 20.96
C ALA A 379 66.04 12.06 19.64
N ARG A 380 65.18 12.69 18.82
CA ARG A 380 65.61 13.69 17.81
C ARG A 380 64.42 14.56 17.38
N GLY A 381 64.47 15.85 17.69
CA GLY A 381 63.73 16.87 16.96
C GLY A 381 64.71 17.73 16.15
N PRO A 382 64.31 18.94 15.70
CA PRO A 382 63.01 19.28 15.12
C PRO A 382 63.19 19.96 13.74
N SER A 383 62.18 19.90 12.88
CA SER A 383 62.10 20.80 11.71
C SER A 383 60.69 20.83 11.10
N GLU A 384 60.04 21.98 11.20
CA GLU A 384 59.00 22.42 10.24
C GLU A 384 59.64 22.52 8.84
N VAL A 385 58.95 22.14 7.76
CA VAL A 385 58.19 23.05 6.86
C VAL A 385 57.29 22.21 5.93
N ASP A 386 56.15 22.79 5.50
CA ASP A 386 55.41 22.52 4.24
C ASP A 386 54.91 21.09 3.91
N ALA A 387 53.79 20.88 3.20
CA ALA A 387 52.60 21.70 2.96
C ALA A 387 51.49 20.77 2.41
N GLU A 388 50.23 21.14 2.60
CA GLU A 388 49.06 20.77 1.77
C GLU A 388 49.03 19.39 1.09
N GLN A 389 48.48 18.38 1.78
CA GLN A 389 47.57 17.42 1.12
C GLN A 389 46.32 17.27 1.98
N GLY A 390 45.31 18.08 1.67
CA GLY A 390 43.97 17.88 2.22
C GLY A 390 43.38 16.60 1.66
N GLU A 391 43.18 15.59 2.51
CA GLU A 391 42.38 14.43 2.15
C GLU A 391 41.00 14.90 1.72
N ASN A 392 40.59 14.46 0.54
CA ASN A 392 39.28 14.77 -0.03
C ASN A 392 38.23 13.88 0.66
N VAL A 393 37.95 14.17 1.93
CA VAL A 393 36.92 13.50 2.71
C VAL A 393 35.57 13.91 2.11
N GLU A 394 34.98 12.98 1.37
CA GLU A 394 33.65 13.11 0.77
C GLU A 394 32.61 13.45 1.85
N LYS A 395 32.16 14.72 1.89
CA LYS A 395 31.16 15.26 2.84
C LYS A 395 29.73 14.77 2.58
N TYR A 396 29.56 13.46 2.46
CA TYR A 396 28.26 12.80 2.34
C TYR A 396 27.55 12.43 3.68
N PRO A 397 28.18 12.39 4.89
CA PRO A 397 27.44 12.05 6.12
C PRO A 397 26.50 13.16 6.66
N GLU A 398 26.99 14.39 6.79
CA GLU A 398 26.31 15.50 7.49
C GLU A 398 24.96 15.89 6.85
N ASN A 399 24.86 15.75 5.53
CA ASN A 399 23.67 16.14 4.76
C ASN A 399 22.51 15.13 4.90
N LEU A 400 22.81 13.85 5.16
CA LEU A 400 21.82 12.78 5.15
C LEU A 400 20.82 12.93 6.31
N GLY A 401 21.32 13.14 7.53
CA GLY A 401 20.47 13.31 8.71
C GLY A 401 19.63 14.59 8.67
N ARG A 402 20.14 15.67 8.07
CA ARG A 402 19.37 16.91 7.85
C ARG A 402 18.21 16.67 6.86
N ALA A 403 18.49 16.06 5.71
CA ALA A 403 17.47 15.71 4.73
C ALA A 403 16.39 14.79 5.32
N LEU A 404 16.80 13.81 6.13
CA LEU A 404 15.87 12.91 6.83
C LEU A 404 14.95 13.68 7.82
N ARG A 405 15.51 14.62 8.61
CA ARG A 405 14.74 15.48 9.53
C ARG A 405 13.76 16.40 8.79
N GLU A 406 14.14 16.95 7.64
CA GLU A 406 13.27 17.77 6.79
C GLU A 406 12.11 16.94 6.20
N LEU A 407 12.39 15.74 5.68
CA LEU A 407 11.39 14.82 5.16
C LEU A 407 10.43 14.31 6.25
N MET A 408 10.94 14.00 7.44
CA MET A 408 10.12 13.66 8.62
C MET A 408 9.16 14.79 8.99
N LYS A 409 9.63 16.05 8.93
CA LYS A 409 8.80 17.24 9.19
C LYS A 409 7.72 17.43 8.13
N GLU A 410 8.04 17.21 6.85
CA GLU A 410 7.07 17.26 5.74
C GLU A 410 5.94 16.24 5.92
N LEU A 411 6.30 14.99 6.26
CA LEU A 411 5.36 13.88 6.45
C LEU A 411 4.65 13.92 7.82
N GLY A 412 5.08 14.79 8.73
CA GLY A 412 4.62 14.84 10.12
C GLY A 412 4.87 13.52 10.84
N VAL A 413 6.10 13.01 10.79
CA VAL A 413 6.59 11.83 11.51
C VAL A 413 7.52 12.30 12.61
N THR A 414 7.25 11.89 13.85
CA THR A 414 8.13 12.21 14.99
C THR A 414 9.21 11.14 15.17
N GLU A 415 10.27 11.47 15.89
CA GLU A 415 11.24 10.45 16.32
C GLU A 415 10.62 9.43 17.28
N GLU A 416 9.63 9.84 18.08
CA GLU A 416 8.82 8.94 18.91
C GLU A 416 8.04 7.94 18.04
N ASP A 417 7.49 8.36 16.90
CA ASP A 417 6.88 7.43 15.93
C ASP A 417 7.90 6.42 15.41
N LEU A 418 9.08 6.89 15.00
CA LEU A 418 10.12 6.03 14.43
C LEU A 418 10.65 5.03 15.47
N ALA A 419 10.97 5.50 16.68
CA ALA A 419 11.37 4.65 17.80
C ALA A 419 10.26 3.67 18.22
N ALA A 420 8.99 4.11 18.23
CA ALA A 420 7.86 3.23 18.53
C ALA A 420 7.64 2.15 17.46
N ALA A 421 8.01 2.41 16.20
CA ALA A 421 7.98 1.46 15.09
C ALA A 421 9.21 0.54 15.03
N ALA A 422 10.37 0.99 15.54
CA ALA A 422 11.63 0.23 15.58
C ALA A 422 11.71 -0.82 16.71
N PHE A 423 10.70 -0.88 17.58
CA PHE A 423 10.70 -1.69 18.81
C PHE A 423 9.77 -2.90 18.66
N ASP A 424 10.33 -4.11 18.79
CA ASP A 424 9.78 -5.35 18.21
C ASP A 424 8.99 -6.24 19.21
N GLU A 425 8.99 -5.92 20.50
CA GLU A 425 8.56 -6.84 21.58
C GLU A 425 7.08 -7.30 21.50
N GLU A 426 6.20 -6.59 20.78
CA GLU A 426 4.80 -6.99 20.59
C GLU A 426 4.51 -7.75 19.29
N GLU A 427 5.50 -7.99 18.41
CA GLU A 427 5.24 -8.68 17.13
C GLU A 427 4.79 -10.14 17.31
N GLU A 428 5.21 -10.82 18.38
CA GLU A 428 4.91 -12.24 18.64
C GLU A 428 3.41 -12.57 18.56
N CYS A 429 2.54 -11.66 19.04
CA CYS A 429 1.09 -11.85 19.07
C CYS A 429 0.49 -12.10 17.67
N PHE A 430 1.13 -11.59 16.61
CA PHE A 430 0.65 -11.69 15.24
C PHE A 430 1.51 -12.59 14.34
N MET A 431 2.63 -13.13 14.83
CA MET A 431 3.60 -13.90 14.01
C MET A 431 2.97 -15.07 13.26
N GLU A 432 2.16 -15.88 13.94
CA GLU A 432 1.52 -17.04 13.32
C GLU A 432 0.42 -16.63 12.31
N THR A 433 -0.35 -15.58 12.59
CA THR A 433 -1.31 -15.02 11.63
C THR A 433 -0.61 -14.42 10.40
N ARG A 434 0.48 -13.66 10.61
CA ARG A 434 1.30 -13.07 9.55
C ARG A 434 1.87 -14.15 8.64
N LYS A 435 2.40 -15.24 9.22
CA LYS A 435 2.89 -16.40 8.46
C LYS A 435 1.79 -17.01 7.59
N LYS A 436 0.60 -17.29 8.15
CA LYS A 436 -0.55 -17.80 7.38
C LYS A 436 -0.95 -16.85 6.25
N THR A 437 -1.05 -15.55 6.54
CA THR A 437 -1.57 -14.55 5.59
C THR A 437 -0.55 -14.18 4.50
N SER A 438 0.75 -14.21 4.81
CA SER A 438 1.84 -14.17 3.84
C SER A 438 1.79 -15.37 2.88
N VAL A 439 1.67 -16.60 3.40
CA VAL A 439 1.55 -17.82 2.57
C VAL A 439 0.31 -17.78 1.68
N LEU A 440 -0.85 -17.34 2.20
CA LEU A 440 -2.08 -17.18 1.42
C LEU A 440 -1.91 -16.18 0.27
N LEU A 441 -1.33 -15.00 0.54
CA LEU A 441 -1.11 -13.97 -0.47
C LEU A 441 -0.09 -14.41 -1.53
N ARG A 442 1.00 -15.05 -1.10
CA ARG A 442 2.06 -15.57 -2.00
C ARG A 442 1.55 -16.68 -2.91
N HIS A 443 0.81 -17.65 -2.36
CA HIS A 443 0.16 -18.69 -3.17
C HIS A 443 -0.83 -18.09 -4.17
N PHE A 444 -1.65 -17.12 -3.75
CA PHE A 444 -2.58 -16.45 -4.65
C PHE A 444 -1.87 -15.70 -5.78
N TYR A 445 -0.84 -14.91 -5.47
CA TYR A 445 -0.05 -14.18 -6.46
C TYR A 445 0.54 -15.14 -7.51
N LEU A 446 1.30 -16.14 -7.07
CA LEU A 446 1.95 -17.11 -7.96
C LEU A 446 0.97 -17.93 -8.81
N SER A 447 -0.20 -18.28 -8.27
CA SER A 447 -1.21 -19.04 -9.00
C SER A 447 -2.07 -18.21 -9.96
N SER A 448 -2.17 -16.89 -9.75
CA SER A 448 -3.25 -16.09 -10.35
C SER A 448 -2.78 -14.84 -11.11
N ALA A 449 -1.60 -14.29 -10.82
CA ALA A 449 -1.16 -13.02 -11.40
C ALA A 449 -0.88 -13.15 -12.91
N SER A 450 0.00 -14.08 -13.30
CA SER A 450 0.33 -14.29 -14.72
C SER A 450 -0.86 -14.81 -15.53
N LEU A 451 -1.72 -15.66 -14.96
CA LEU A 451 -2.94 -16.11 -15.64
C LEU A 451 -3.88 -14.95 -15.95
N GLY A 452 -4.18 -14.10 -14.96
CA GLY A 452 -5.03 -12.92 -15.15
C GLY A 452 -4.45 -11.89 -16.13
N ALA A 453 -3.13 -11.71 -16.12
CA ALA A 453 -2.45 -10.83 -17.06
C ALA A 453 -2.51 -11.39 -18.49
N ASN A 454 -2.28 -12.69 -18.67
CA ASN A 454 -2.37 -13.38 -19.96
C ASN A 454 -3.78 -13.34 -20.53
N ASP A 455 -4.82 -13.59 -19.73
CA ASP A 455 -6.22 -13.54 -20.21
C ASP A 455 -6.65 -12.12 -20.63
N LEU A 456 -6.15 -11.08 -19.94
CA LEU A 456 -6.34 -9.67 -20.33
C LEU A 456 -5.56 -9.31 -21.60
N HIS A 457 -4.32 -9.78 -21.72
CA HIS A 457 -3.47 -9.53 -22.87
C HIS A 457 -3.97 -10.23 -24.12
N GLN A 458 -4.46 -11.48 -24.00
CA GLN A 458 -5.11 -12.20 -25.09
C GLN A 458 -6.36 -11.46 -25.59
N GLN A 459 -7.18 -10.89 -24.69
CA GLN A 459 -8.30 -10.03 -25.09
C GLN A 459 -7.86 -8.76 -25.81
N LEU A 460 -6.75 -8.14 -25.36
CA LEU A 460 -6.17 -6.97 -26.01
C LEU A 460 -5.69 -7.29 -27.44
N ILE A 461 -4.97 -8.40 -27.63
CA ILE A 461 -4.52 -8.89 -28.95
C ILE A 461 -5.73 -9.17 -29.86
N MET A 462 -6.76 -9.86 -29.37
CA MET A 462 -7.96 -10.14 -30.18
C MET A 462 -8.67 -8.85 -30.61
N GLN A 463 -8.73 -7.83 -29.75
CA GLN A 463 -9.28 -6.53 -30.12
C GLN A 463 -8.39 -5.78 -31.13
N GLU A 464 -7.06 -5.87 -30.99
CA GLU A 464 -6.11 -5.26 -31.92
C GLU A 464 -6.19 -5.89 -33.32
N GLN A 465 -6.25 -7.22 -33.40
CA GLN A 465 -6.47 -7.95 -34.66
C GLN A 465 -7.81 -7.58 -35.31
N HIS A 466 -8.88 -7.46 -34.51
CA HIS A 466 -10.19 -7.00 -35.00
C HIS A 466 -10.12 -5.56 -35.55
N ASN A 467 -9.48 -4.64 -34.83
CA ASN A 467 -9.28 -3.26 -35.28
C ASN A 467 -8.47 -3.21 -36.59
N MET A 468 -7.38 -4.00 -36.70
CA MET A 468 -6.58 -4.09 -37.92
C MET A 468 -7.38 -4.62 -39.10
N GLN A 469 -8.23 -5.64 -38.91
CA GLN A 469 -9.13 -6.14 -39.95
C GLN A 469 -10.15 -5.08 -40.40
N MET A 470 -10.62 -4.22 -39.48
CA MET A 470 -11.49 -3.09 -39.85
C MET A 470 -10.77 -2.04 -40.69
N VAL A 471 -9.51 -1.72 -40.40
CA VAL A 471 -8.68 -0.86 -41.26
C VAL A 471 -8.54 -1.47 -42.66
N VAL A 472 -8.26 -2.77 -42.77
CA VAL A 472 -8.17 -3.47 -44.06
C VAL A 472 -9.50 -3.45 -44.84
N ASN A 473 -10.63 -3.65 -44.15
CA ASN A 473 -11.94 -3.79 -44.80
C ASN A 473 -12.64 -2.45 -45.09
N ARG A 474 -12.38 -1.40 -44.30
CA ARG A 474 -13.12 -0.12 -44.30
C ARG A 474 -12.23 1.13 -44.34
N GLY A 475 -10.91 0.99 -44.26
CA GLY A 475 -9.95 2.10 -44.21
C GLY A 475 -9.84 2.81 -42.85
N GLN A 476 -10.68 2.46 -41.86
CA GLN A 476 -10.71 3.10 -40.54
C GLN A 476 -11.21 2.14 -39.45
N VAL A 477 -10.93 2.48 -38.18
CA VAL A 477 -11.47 1.80 -37.00
C VAL A 477 -12.66 2.59 -36.46
N ASP A 478 -13.78 1.91 -36.19
CA ASP A 478 -14.95 2.56 -35.59
C ASP A 478 -14.66 3.01 -34.15
N ALA A 479 -15.25 4.14 -33.72
CA ALA A 479 -14.94 4.77 -32.43
C ALA A 479 -15.19 3.86 -31.21
N GLU A 480 -16.19 2.97 -31.29
CA GLU A 480 -16.49 1.99 -30.24
C GLU A 480 -15.37 0.96 -30.08
N ALA A 481 -14.88 0.38 -31.19
CA ALA A 481 -13.83 -0.64 -31.18
C ALA A 481 -12.48 -0.06 -30.69
N ASN A 482 -12.21 1.20 -31.01
CA ASN A 482 -11.07 1.94 -30.44
C ASN A 482 -11.25 2.20 -28.94
N SER A 483 -12.46 2.57 -28.48
CA SER A 483 -12.77 2.72 -27.06
C SER A 483 -12.60 1.42 -26.27
N GLN A 484 -13.06 0.28 -26.81
CA GLN A 484 -12.87 -1.03 -26.21
C GLN A 484 -11.38 -1.39 -26.06
N PHE A 485 -10.57 -1.17 -27.10
CA PHE A 485 -9.11 -1.37 -27.05
C PHE A 485 -8.44 -0.53 -25.94
N LEU A 486 -8.77 0.76 -25.86
CA LEU A 486 -8.23 1.66 -24.82
C LEU A 486 -8.65 1.23 -23.41
N GLN A 487 -9.89 0.74 -23.23
CA GLN A 487 -10.37 0.21 -21.95
C GLN A 487 -9.64 -1.08 -21.54
N LEU A 488 -9.42 -2.02 -22.47
CA LEU A 488 -8.65 -3.24 -22.21
C LEU A 488 -7.20 -2.91 -21.82
N ARG A 489 -6.54 -2.03 -22.57
CA ARG A 489 -5.17 -1.59 -22.28
C ARG A 489 -5.06 -0.91 -20.90
N GLY A 490 -5.99 -0.01 -20.58
CA GLY A 490 -6.05 0.66 -19.29
C GLY A 490 -6.23 -0.31 -18.13
N ARG A 491 -7.02 -1.37 -18.32
CA ARG A 491 -7.24 -2.42 -17.31
C ARG A 491 -6.05 -3.35 -17.14
N LEU A 492 -5.38 -3.76 -18.22
CA LEU A 492 -4.13 -4.53 -18.14
C LEU A 492 -3.07 -3.74 -17.36
N ASN A 493 -2.85 -2.46 -17.69
CA ASN A 493 -1.92 -1.60 -16.96
C ASN A 493 -2.30 -1.48 -15.47
N THR A 494 -3.59 -1.25 -15.16
CA THR A 494 -4.07 -1.15 -13.77
C THR A 494 -3.90 -2.47 -13.00
N PHE A 495 -4.13 -3.60 -13.66
CA PHE A 495 -3.92 -4.93 -13.08
C PHE A 495 -2.44 -5.20 -12.78
N LEU A 496 -1.53 -4.89 -13.71
CA LEU A 496 -0.09 -5.04 -13.52
C LEU A 496 0.42 -4.15 -12.37
N LEU A 497 -0.06 -2.90 -12.25
CA LEU A 497 0.23 -2.03 -11.10
C LEU A 497 -0.32 -2.61 -9.78
N HIS A 498 -1.46 -3.29 -9.81
CA HIS A 498 -2.00 -3.96 -8.64
C HIS A 498 -1.20 -5.20 -8.25
N ALA A 499 -0.78 -6.00 -9.24
CA ALA A 499 0.08 -7.17 -9.07
C ALA A 499 1.46 -6.77 -8.53
N GLN A 500 2.10 -5.73 -9.08
CA GLN A 500 3.38 -5.19 -8.59
C GLN A 500 3.33 -4.86 -7.10
N ALA A 501 2.32 -4.11 -6.66
CA ALA A 501 2.20 -3.73 -5.25
C ALA A 501 1.83 -4.90 -4.32
N ILE A 502 1.43 -6.06 -4.86
CA ILE A 502 1.36 -7.32 -4.12
C ILE A 502 2.74 -7.99 -4.11
N ALA A 503 3.42 -8.09 -5.26
CA ALA A 503 4.77 -8.65 -5.41
C ALA A 503 5.78 -7.98 -4.45
N ASP A 504 5.81 -6.64 -4.41
CA ASP A 504 6.55 -5.81 -3.44
C ASP A 504 6.33 -6.26 -1.98
N ALA A 505 5.10 -6.63 -1.63
CA ALA A 505 4.69 -6.91 -0.25
C ALA A 505 5.03 -8.33 0.22
N ILE A 506 5.29 -9.24 -0.72
CA ILE A 506 5.68 -10.64 -0.47
C ILE A 506 7.09 -10.98 -0.98
N GLN A 507 7.79 -9.98 -1.53
CA GLN A 507 9.12 -10.07 -2.14
C GLN A 507 9.20 -11.12 -3.25
N GLU A 508 8.25 -11.06 -4.17
CA GLU A 508 8.26 -11.86 -5.39
C GLU A 508 8.66 -11.02 -6.61
N SER A 509 9.10 -11.69 -7.67
CA SER A 509 9.33 -11.05 -8.96
C SER A 509 8.02 -10.48 -9.54
N PRO A 510 8.09 -9.37 -10.31
CA PRO A 510 6.95 -8.87 -11.06
C PRO A 510 6.41 -9.89 -12.05
N VAL A 511 5.19 -9.67 -12.56
CA VAL A 511 4.64 -10.46 -13.66
C VAL A 511 5.41 -10.13 -14.94
N ASP A 512 6.15 -11.11 -15.46
CA ASP A 512 6.77 -11.02 -16.78
C ASP A 512 5.71 -11.23 -17.88
N MET A 513 5.71 -10.34 -18.86
CA MET A 513 4.77 -10.31 -20.00
C MET A 513 5.62 -10.19 -21.27
N GLN A 514 5.93 -11.33 -21.88
CA GLN A 514 6.74 -11.44 -23.10
C GLN A 514 5.89 -11.34 -24.37
#